data_AF-G7MFJ9-F1
#
_entry.id   AF-G7MFJ9-F1
#
_cell.length_a   1.000
_cell.length_b   1.000
_cell.length_c   1.000
_cell.angle_alpha   90.00
_cell.angle_beta   90.00
_cell.angle_gamma   90.00
#
_symmetry.space_group_name_H-M   'P 1'
#
loop_
_entity.id
_entity.type
_entity.pdbx_description
1 polymer ?
#
loop_
_entity_poly.entity_id
_entity_poly.type
_entity_poly.pdbx_seq_one_letter_code
_entity_poly.pdbx_strand_id
1 'polypeptide(L)'
;MEELYQRFLDGDNSPVAPEDDPFWDPVEVIHLGSAHVWLQSLAYCMKLEEQVEFLNCDGLEEAVLHICMAPCSPTGQTHGEEDVVIDPLELLGKRMDFQIHIVRCLGVSWMKEDAKQGIQIGYRIYDLPNTIYTKPVWKSVNPQIEETVQFAALTASQEFLNYLQTNALIVDLWGLQEGCTELSCSQRGLMVTGEGHILVDTKKISTVKDPSQAASDQIPELYLKLLKLEQETELLRNINRALREENMLLKESLAKTASGQGER
;
A
#
# COMPACT_ATOMS: atom_id res chain seq x y z
N MET A 1 18.56 -9.91 40.43
CA MET A 1 17.56 -8.88 40.84
C MET A 1 17.78 -8.46 42.29
N GLU A 2 17.65 -9.37 43.25
CA GLU A 2 17.85 -9.08 44.69
C GLU A 2 19.26 -8.55 44.99
N GLU A 3 20.29 -9.13 44.36
CA GLU A 3 21.69 -8.68 44.48
C GLU A 3 21.93 -7.26 43.93
N LEU A 4 21.28 -6.87 42.82
CA LEU A 4 21.40 -5.51 42.26
C LEU A 4 20.69 -4.48 43.14
N TYR A 5 19.51 -4.84 43.67
CA TYR A 5 18.79 -4.02 44.63
C TYR A 5 19.58 -3.84 45.93
N GLN A 6 20.24 -4.90 46.42
CA GLN A 6 21.12 -4.83 47.58
C GLN A 6 22.31 -3.89 47.34
N ARG A 7 22.97 -4.00 46.18
CA ARG A 7 24.08 -3.11 45.80
C ARG A 7 23.67 -1.63 45.71
N PHE A 8 22.49 -1.36 45.16
CA PHE A 8 21.92 -0.01 45.14
C PHE A 8 21.68 0.52 46.56
N LEU A 9 21.11 -0.30 47.46
CA LEU A 9 20.93 0.07 48.88
C LEU A 9 22.26 0.30 49.61
N ASP A 10 23.30 -0.45 49.24
CA ASP A 10 24.66 -0.30 49.76
C ASP A 10 25.40 0.92 49.17
N GLY A 11 24.76 1.67 48.25
CA GLY A 11 25.29 2.90 47.65
C GLY A 11 26.27 2.66 46.49
N ASP A 12 26.36 1.43 46.00
CA ASP A 12 27.15 1.10 44.81
C ASP A 12 26.40 1.49 43.53
N ASN A 13 26.92 2.50 42.83
CA ASN A 13 26.36 3.02 41.57
C ASN A 13 27.17 2.56 40.35
N SER A 14 27.88 1.43 40.43
CA SER A 14 28.58 0.90 39.25
C SER A 14 27.60 0.63 38.11
N PRO A 15 27.87 1.04 36.86
CA PRO A 15 27.00 0.75 35.73
C PRO A 15 26.92 -0.77 35.52
N VAL A 16 25.70 -1.29 35.45
CA VAL A 16 25.41 -2.70 35.14
C VAL A 16 25.36 -2.84 33.62
N ALA A 17 25.86 -3.95 33.08
CA ALA A 17 25.73 -4.23 31.66
C ALA A 17 24.25 -4.46 31.31
N PRO A 18 23.75 -3.98 30.16
CA PRO A 18 22.36 -4.17 29.74
C PRO A 18 21.88 -5.63 29.78
N GLU A 19 22.77 -6.59 29.47
CA GLU A 19 22.48 -8.02 29.52
C GLU A 19 22.26 -8.60 30.93
N ASP A 20 22.80 -7.95 31.96
CA ASP A 20 22.77 -8.40 33.36
C ASP A 20 21.73 -7.63 34.19
N ASP A 21 21.11 -6.59 33.62
CA ASP A 21 20.13 -5.76 34.29
C ASP A 21 18.69 -6.20 33.94
N PRO A 22 17.96 -6.84 34.87
CA PRO A 22 16.59 -7.28 34.65
C PRO A 22 15.57 -6.12 34.53
N PHE A 23 15.99 -4.88 34.77
CA PHE A 23 15.19 -3.67 34.62
C PHE A 23 15.57 -2.84 33.39
N TRP A 24 16.58 -3.27 32.62
CA TRP A 24 16.99 -2.55 31.42
C TRP A 24 15.97 -2.74 30.31
N ASP A 25 15.40 -1.63 29.85
CA ASP A 25 14.46 -1.58 28.72
C ASP A 25 15.16 -0.86 27.54
N PRO A 26 15.36 -1.53 26.38
CA PRO A 26 16.01 -0.90 25.25
C PRO A 26 15.21 0.29 24.73
N VAL A 27 15.93 1.28 24.24
CA VAL A 27 15.29 2.47 23.65
C VAL A 27 14.66 2.09 22.31
N GLU A 28 13.33 2.18 22.23
CA GLU A 28 12.56 1.88 21.03
C GLU A 28 12.23 3.13 20.20
N VAL A 29 11.90 2.90 18.93
CA VAL A 29 11.40 3.95 18.04
C VAL A 29 9.96 4.29 18.38
N ILE A 30 9.60 5.57 18.28
CA ILE A 30 8.26 6.04 18.64
C ILE A 30 7.55 6.52 17.38
N HIS A 31 6.33 6.07 17.14
CA HIS A 31 5.50 6.64 16.08
C HIS A 31 5.01 8.03 16.52
N LEU A 32 5.33 9.06 15.75
CA LEU A 32 4.98 10.44 16.05
C LEU A 32 3.68 10.87 15.37
N GLY A 33 3.50 10.45 14.11
CA GLY A 33 2.30 10.80 13.36
C GLY A 33 2.33 10.27 11.93
N SER A 34 1.22 10.48 11.23
CA SER A 34 1.05 10.03 9.84
C SER A 34 0.54 11.16 8.95
N ALA A 35 1.06 11.21 7.72
CA ALA A 35 0.62 12.10 6.66
C ALA A 35 -0.01 11.27 5.53
N HIS A 36 -1.05 11.81 4.89
CA HIS A 36 -1.79 11.13 3.82
C HIS A 36 -1.64 11.93 2.53
N VAL A 37 -1.01 11.34 1.52
CA VAL A 37 -0.71 11.99 0.24
C VAL A 37 -1.48 11.29 -0.88
N TRP A 38 -2.38 11.98 -1.56
CA TRP A 38 -3.27 11.35 -2.55
C TRP A 38 -2.50 10.93 -3.80
N LEU A 39 -2.69 9.67 -4.22
CA LEU A 39 -1.98 9.10 -5.36
C LEU A 39 -2.67 9.39 -6.70
N GLN A 40 -3.83 10.05 -6.68
CA GLN A 40 -4.70 10.21 -7.84
C GLN A 40 -3.97 10.86 -9.02
N SER A 41 -3.11 11.85 -8.79
CA SER A 41 -2.33 12.51 -9.85
C SER A 41 -1.45 11.53 -10.63
N LEU A 42 -0.90 10.51 -9.98
CA LEU A 42 -0.09 9.50 -10.65
C LEU A 42 -0.92 8.62 -11.60
N ALA A 43 -2.20 8.36 -11.30
CA ALA A 43 -3.08 7.60 -12.18
C ALA A 43 -3.29 8.28 -13.54
N TYR A 44 -3.11 9.60 -13.61
CA TYR A 44 -3.20 10.40 -14.83
C TYR A 44 -1.82 10.78 -15.40
N CYS A 45 -0.74 10.17 -14.93
CA CYS A 45 0.63 10.53 -15.29
C CYS A 45 0.93 12.03 -15.06
N MET A 46 0.44 12.59 -13.96
CA MET A 46 0.71 13.98 -13.57
C MET A 46 1.73 14.03 -12.42
N LYS A 47 2.57 15.07 -12.43
CA LYS A 47 3.43 15.41 -11.29
C LYS A 47 2.57 15.93 -10.13
N LEU A 48 2.91 15.49 -8.93
CA LEU A 48 2.40 15.98 -7.64
C LEU A 48 3.53 16.63 -6.85
N GLU A 49 3.26 17.77 -6.23
CA GLU A 49 4.13 18.42 -5.27
C GLU A 49 3.25 19.02 -4.16
N GLU A 50 3.35 18.47 -2.95
CA GLU A 50 2.47 18.81 -1.84
C GLU A 50 3.25 19.04 -0.55
N GLN A 51 2.70 19.89 0.31
CA GLN A 51 3.08 20.05 1.70
C GLN A 51 1.93 19.55 2.57
N VAL A 52 2.17 18.49 3.33
CA VAL A 52 1.14 17.77 4.10
C VAL A 52 1.57 17.65 5.56
N GLU A 53 0.64 17.85 6.48
CA GLU A 53 0.88 17.76 7.92
C GLU A 53 0.97 16.29 8.37
N PHE A 54 1.94 15.98 9.21
CA PHE A 54 1.96 14.78 10.04
C PHE A 54 1.07 15.04 11.26
N LEU A 55 0.03 14.24 11.40
CA LEU A 55 -0.90 14.31 12.52
C LEU A 55 -0.60 13.20 13.52
N ASN A 56 -0.53 13.56 14.81
CA ASN A 56 -0.40 12.60 15.90
C ASN A 56 -1.74 11.92 16.24
N CYS A 57 -1.74 11.08 17.27
CA CYS A 57 -2.94 10.40 17.76
C CYS A 57 -4.05 11.34 18.26
N ASP A 58 -3.70 12.57 18.66
CA ASP A 58 -4.62 13.61 19.10
C ASP A 58 -5.12 14.50 17.94
N GLY A 59 -4.62 14.27 16.72
CA GLY A 59 -4.92 15.07 15.53
C GLY A 59 -4.21 16.43 15.51
N LEU A 60 -3.15 16.60 16.30
CA LEU A 60 -2.31 17.80 16.29
C LEU A 60 -1.15 17.63 15.30
N GLU A 61 -0.72 18.76 14.72
CA GLU A 61 0.41 18.82 13.81
C GLU A 61 1.74 18.59 14.57
N GLU A 62 2.46 17.54 14.19
CA GLU A 62 3.81 17.27 14.68
C GLU A 62 4.89 17.86 13.76
N ALA A 63 4.65 17.83 12.44
CA ALA A 63 5.55 18.37 11.42
C ALA A 63 4.83 18.52 10.08
N VAL A 64 5.46 19.21 9.12
CA VAL A 64 4.98 19.30 7.74
C VAL A 64 5.95 18.57 6.79
N LEU A 65 5.45 17.58 6.07
CA LEU A 65 6.14 16.85 5.01
C LEU A 65 6.10 17.63 3.71
N HIS A 66 7.24 17.82 3.05
CA HIS A 66 7.30 18.24 1.66
C HIS A 66 7.69 17.07 0.76
N ILE A 67 6.78 16.66 -0.12
CA ILE A 67 6.90 15.47 -0.95
C ILE A 67 6.57 15.79 -2.41
N CYS A 68 7.32 15.18 -3.31
CA CYS A 68 7.07 15.22 -4.74
C CYS A 68 6.89 13.80 -5.28
N MET A 69 5.89 13.59 -6.13
CA MET A 69 5.72 12.34 -6.87
C MET A 69 5.62 12.66 -8.35
N ALA A 70 6.32 11.93 -9.20
CA ALA A 70 6.26 12.18 -10.62
C ALA A 70 6.37 10.88 -11.42
N PRO A 71 5.63 10.73 -12.51
CA PRO A 71 5.94 9.70 -13.50
C PRO A 71 7.34 9.95 -14.07
N CYS A 72 8.07 8.87 -14.32
CA CYS A 72 9.41 8.94 -14.88
C CYS A 72 9.60 7.86 -15.95
N SER A 73 10.58 8.07 -16.81
CA SER A 73 11.05 7.03 -17.73
C SER A 73 11.77 5.91 -16.97
N PRO A 74 12.02 4.76 -17.61
CA PRO A 74 12.90 3.72 -17.07
C PRO A 74 14.30 4.22 -16.68
N THR A 75 14.77 5.32 -17.26
CA THR A 75 16.08 5.91 -16.93
C THR A 75 16.01 6.93 -15.79
N GLY A 76 14.83 7.13 -15.20
CA GLY A 76 14.62 8.08 -14.11
C GLY A 76 14.39 9.54 -14.54
N GLN A 77 14.36 9.83 -15.84
CA GLN A 77 14.00 11.17 -16.32
C GLN A 77 12.51 11.43 -16.11
N THR A 78 12.16 12.53 -15.47
CA THR A 78 10.76 12.94 -15.23
C THR A 78 10.07 13.24 -16.55
N HIS A 79 8.86 12.72 -16.70
CA HIS A 79 8.00 12.99 -17.85
C HIS A 79 7.52 14.45 -17.88
N GLY A 80 7.28 14.98 -19.08
CA GLY A 80 6.77 16.34 -19.29
C GLY A 80 5.24 16.38 -19.29
N GLU A 81 4.65 17.56 -19.51
CA GLU A 81 3.19 17.73 -19.60
C GLU A 81 2.56 16.99 -20.81
N GLU A 82 3.37 16.56 -21.78
CA GLU A 82 2.93 15.85 -22.98
C GLU A 82 2.56 14.37 -22.72
N ASP A 83 3.02 13.80 -21.59
CA ASP A 83 2.83 12.39 -21.25
C ASP A 83 1.59 12.13 -20.35
N VAL A 84 0.79 13.16 -20.11
CA VAL A 84 -0.44 13.10 -19.31
C VAL A 84 -1.50 12.29 -20.04
N VAL A 85 -2.18 11.39 -19.32
CA VAL A 85 -3.29 10.58 -19.87
C VAL A 85 -4.65 11.13 -19.43
N ILE A 86 -5.65 11.01 -20.28
CA ILE A 86 -7.03 11.46 -19.97
C ILE A 86 -7.78 10.38 -19.21
N ASP A 87 -7.69 9.13 -19.65
CA ASP A 87 -8.27 7.98 -18.98
C ASP A 87 -7.16 7.09 -18.38
N PRO A 88 -7.12 6.86 -17.06
CA PRO A 88 -6.15 5.96 -16.42
C PRO A 88 -6.16 4.55 -17.00
N LEU A 89 -7.29 4.09 -17.58
CA LEU A 89 -7.40 2.78 -18.21
C LEU A 89 -6.50 2.63 -19.45
N GLU A 90 -6.05 3.74 -20.05
CA GLU A 90 -5.06 3.71 -21.14
C GLU A 90 -3.71 3.13 -20.70
N LEU A 91 -3.42 3.14 -19.40
CA LEU A 91 -2.20 2.57 -18.82
C LEU A 91 -2.33 1.06 -18.57
N LEU A 92 -3.53 0.48 -18.67
CA LEU A 92 -3.76 -0.93 -18.39
C LEU A 92 -2.89 -1.81 -19.31
N GLY A 93 -2.09 -2.68 -18.70
CA GLY A 93 -1.17 -3.58 -19.39
C GLY A 93 0.11 -2.91 -19.90
N LYS A 94 0.30 -1.61 -19.73
CA LYS A 94 1.52 -0.89 -20.09
C LYS A 94 2.50 -0.83 -18.92
N ARG A 95 3.76 -0.55 -19.22
CA ARG A 95 4.76 -0.21 -18.21
C ARG A 95 4.53 1.22 -17.73
N MET A 96 4.56 1.40 -16.41
CA MET A 96 4.49 2.70 -15.76
C MET A 96 5.61 2.76 -14.71
N ASP A 97 6.51 3.71 -14.85
CA ASP A 97 7.53 4.01 -13.85
C ASP A 97 7.23 5.38 -13.22
N PHE A 98 7.50 5.51 -11.93
CA PHE A 98 7.31 6.75 -11.20
C PHE A 98 8.27 6.83 -10.02
N GLN A 99 8.48 8.03 -9.50
CA GLN A 99 9.35 8.27 -8.38
C GLN A 99 8.63 9.00 -7.26
N ILE A 100 8.99 8.65 -6.03
CA ILE A 100 8.58 9.34 -4.82
C ILE A 100 9.83 10.00 -4.24
N HIS A 101 9.79 11.31 -4.08
CA HIS A 101 10.87 12.12 -3.59
C HIS A 101 10.45 12.84 -2.32
N ILE A 102 11.09 12.49 -1.21
CA ILE A 102 10.93 13.15 0.08
C ILE A 102 11.94 14.29 0.15
N VAL A 103 11.46 15.52 -0.03
CA VAL A 103 12.33 16.70 -0.12
C VAL A 103 12.84 17.07 1.27
N ARG A 104 11.93 17.37 2.19
CA ARG A 104 12.24 17.89 3.53
C ARG A 104 11.07 17.71 4.48
N CYS A 105 11.35 17.82 5.77
CA CYS A 105 10.36 17.96 6.82
C CYS A 105 10.55 19.29 7.54
N LEU A 106 9.47 19.93 7.95
CA LEU A 106 9.47 21.25 8.58
C LEU A 106 8.78 21.20 9.94
N GLY A 107 9.30 21.97 10.89
CA GLY A 107 8.60 22.26 12.14
C GLY A 107 8.54 21.12 13.17
N VAL A 108 9.36 20.08 13.02
CA VAL A 108 9.33 18.85 13.84
C VAL A 108 9.31 19.17 15.34
N SER A 109 8.16 19.01 15.97
CA SER A 109 7.88 19.16 17.41
C SER A 109 8.81 18.30 18.27
N TRP A 110 8.97 17.02 17.89
CA TRP A 110 9.81 16.03 18.55
C TRP A 110 11.25 16.50 18.78
N MET A 111 11.75 17.43 17.96
CA MET A 111 13.13 17.92 18.00
C MET A 111 13.33 19.17 18.87
N LYS A 112 12.26 19.73 19.44
CA LYS A 112 12.32 21.01 20.17
C LYS A 112 12.85 20.85 21.60
N GLU A 113 12.71 19.66 22.19
CA GLU A 113 12.93 19.43 23.61
C GLU A 113 14.30 18.83 23.91
N ASP A 114 14.81 17.93 23.06
CA ASP A 114 16.06 17.21 23.34
C ASP A 114 17.03 17.14 22.16
N ALA A 115 18.30 17.52 22.40
CA ALA A 115 19.34 17.55 21.38
C ALA A 115 19.86 16.16 20.98
N LYS A 116 19.23 15.09 21.49
CA LYS A 116 19.59 13.67 21.28
C LYS A 116 18.52 12.91 20.49
N GLN A 117 17.55 13.62 19.93
CA GLN A 117 16.45 13.06 19.16
C GLN A 117 16.78 13.05 17.66
N GLY A 118 16.26 12.02 17.00
CA GLY A 118 16.32 11.76 15.57
C GLY A 118 14.93 11.59 14.99
N ILE A 119 14.80 11.68 13.68
CA ILE A 119 13.59 11.24 12.98
C ILE A 119 13.95 10.31 11.82
N GLN A 120 12.98 9.50 11.44
CA GLN A 120 13.00 8.70 10.24
C GLN A 120 11.61 8.68 9.62
N ILE A 121 11.53 8.68 8.29
CA ILE A 121 10.25 8.65 7.59
C ILE A 121 10.09 7.29 6.92
N GLY A 122 8.95 6.66 7.15
CA GLY A 122 8.59 5.36 6.58
C GLY A 122 7.35 5.45 5.70
N TYR A 123 7.35 4.75 4.56
CA TYR A 123 6.14 4.62 3.76
C TYR A 123 6.11 3.28 3.03
N ARG A 124 4.90 2.81 2.70
CA ARG A 124 4.67 1.56 1.98
C ARG A 124 3.66 1.78 0.87
N ILE A 125 4.04 1.41 -0.35
CA ILE A 125 3.19 1.58 -1.53
C ILE A 125 2.63 0.24 -2.02
N TYR A 126 1.34 0.26 -2.37
CA TYR A 126 0.59 -0.83 -2.99
C TYR A 126 0.84 -2.24 -2.41
N ASP A 127 1.53 -3.11 -3.14
CA ASP A 127 1.75 -4.53 -2.83
C ASP A 127 3.13 -4.82 -2.23
N LEU A 128 3.89 -3.78 -1.86
CA LEU A 128 5.19 -3.98 -1.23
C LEU A 128 5.05 -4.68 0.13
N PRO A 129 5.88 -5.71 0.41
CA PRO A 129 5.82 -6.44 1.67
C PRO A 129 6.38 -5.61 2.83
N ASN A 130 7.41 -4.81 2.55
CA ASN A 130 8.18 -4.08 3.54
C ASN A 130 8.00 -2.57 3.39
N THR A 131 8.02 -1.86 4.52
CA THR A 131 8.09 -0.40 4.56
C THR A 131 9.47 0.06 4.13
N ILE A 132 9.51 1.12 3.32
CA ILE A 132 10.74 1.80 2.91
C ILE A 132 10.96 2.93 3.90
N TYR A 133 12.17 3.05 4.41
CA TYR A 133 12.54 4.08 5.36
C TYR A 133 13.64 4.97 4.77
N THR A 134 13.56 6.27 5.05
CA THR A 134 14.64 7.21 4.76
C THR A 134 15.82 6.96 5.67
N LYS A 135 16.98 7.56 5.38
CA LYS A 135 18.06 7.63 6.37
C LYS A 135 17.60 8.43 7.59
N PRO A 136 18.10 8.10 8.78
CA PRO A 136 17.80 8.83 9.98
C PRO A 136 18.44 10.21 9.94
N VAL A 137 17.70 11.24 10.36
CA VAL A 137 18.21 12.60 10.48
C VAL A 137 18.13 13.03 11.93
N TRP A 138 19.26 13.46 12.49
CA TRP A 138 19.40 13.80 13.89
C TRP A 138 19.54 15.30 14.11
N LYS A 139 19.05 15.80 15.25
CA LYS A 139 19.33 17.16 15.76
C LYS A 139 18.95 18.29 14.80
N SER A 140 17.86 18.13 14.06
CA SER A 140 17.36 19.16 13.14
C SER A 140 15.85 19.25 13.18
N VAL A 141 15.32 20.44 13.44
CA VAL A 141 13.88 20.73 13.44
C VAL A 141 13.31 20.84 12.01
N ASN A 142 14.16 21.18 11.03
CA ASN A 142 13.79 21.33 9.62
C ASN A 142 14.72 20.50 8.70
N PRO A 143 14.73 19.16 8.85
CA PRO A 143 15.67 18.31 8.14
C PRO A 143 15.44 18.32 6.62
N GLN A 144 16.52 18.48 5.86
CA GLN A 144 16.54 18.21 4.42
C GLN A 144 16.84 16.74 4.22
N ILE A 145 15.93 16.02 3.58
CA ILE A 145 16.00 14.57 3.41
C ILE A 145 16.56 14.27 2.01
N GLU A 146 15.98 14.88 0.98
CA GLU A 146 16.41 14.78 -0.42
C GLU A 146 16.59 13.32 -0.89
N GLU A 147 15.65 12.46 -0.52
CA GLU A 147 15.69 11.03 -0.88
C GLU A 147 14.64 10.70 -1.93
N THR A 148 15.07 10.07 -3.01
CA THR A 148 14.22 9.63 -4.11
C THR A 148 14.25 8.13 -4.25
N VAL A 149 13.08 7.52 -4.34
CA VAL A 149 12.93 6.10 -4.64
C VAL A 149 12.08 5.93 -5.89
N GLN A 150 12.56 5.09 -6.81
CA GLN A 150 11.90 4.81 -8.07
C GLN A 150 11.19 3.46 -8.04
N PHE A 151 9.97 3.47 -8.55
CA PHE A 151 9.07 2.33 -8.61
C PHE A 151 8.70 2.03 -10.06
N ALA A 152 8.55 0.75 -10.36
CA ALA A 152 8.24 0.26 -11.70
C ALA A 152 7.10 -0.76 -11.65
N ALA A 153 6.00 -0.44 -12.31
CA ALA A 153 4.95 -1.39 -12.65
C ALA A 153 5.17 -1.83 -14.11
N LEU A 154 5.68 -3.05 -14.33
CA LEU A 154 5.98 -3.52 -15.69
C LEU A 154 4.72 -3.71 -16.56
N THR A 155 3.61 -4.04 -15.92
CA THR A 155 2.33 -4.29 -16.57
C THR A 155 1.22 -3.86 -15.62
N ALA A 156 0.82 -2.60 -15.69
CA ALA A 156 -0.15 -2.02 -14.77
C ALA A 156 -1.49 -2.77 -14.82
N SER A 157 -1.90 -3.30 -13.68
CA SER A 157 -3.14 -4.01 -13.47
C SER A 157 -4.28 -3.06 -13.15
N GLN A 158 -5.52 -3.53 -13.33
CA GLN A 158 -6.70 -2.75 -12.96
C GLN A 158 -6.72 -2.44 -11.45
N GLU A 159 -6.25 -3.37 -10.62
CA GLU A 159 -6.17 -3.18 -9.18
C GLU A 159 -5.16 -2.10 -8.80
N PHE A 160 -4.00 -2.09 -9.46
CA PHE A 160 -2.98 -1.06 -9.26
C PHE A 160 -3.48 0.33 -9.69
N LEU A 161 -4.11 0.43 -10.86
CA LEU A 161 -4.69 1.69 -11.33
C LEU A 161 -5.83 2.18 -10.43
N ASN A 162 -6.65 1.26 -9.89
CA ASN A 162 -7.69 1.62 -8.93
C ASN A 162 -7.08 2.13 -7.61
N TYR A 163 -6.04 1.46 -7.11
CA TYR A 163 -5.30 1.91 -5.94
C TYR A 163 -4.76 3.33 -6.10
N LEU A 164 -4.13 3.64 -7.24
CA LEU A 164 -3.66 5.01 -7.51
C LEU A 164 -4.81 6.03 -7.50
N GLN A 165 -5.99 5.67 -8.01
CA GLN A 165 -7.14 6.58 -8.08
C GLN A 165 -7.83 6.81 -6.73
N THR A 166 -7.93 5.78 -5.88
CA THR A 166 -8.77 5.83 -4.68
C THR A 166 -8.00 5.96 -3.37
N ASN A 167 -6.71 5.68 -3.36
CA ASN A 167 -5.94 5.60 -2.12
C ASN A 167 -4.95 6.76 -1.98
N ALA A 168 -4.62 7.05 -0.72
CA ALA A 168 -3.49 7.89 -0.37
C ALA A 168 -2.30 7.01 0.04
N LEU A 169 -1.10 7.49 -0.26
CA LEU A 169 0.11 7.00 0.38
C LEU A 169 0.11 7.46 1.83
N ILE A 170 0.19 6.49 2.74
CA ILE A 170 0.38 6.76 4.16
C ILE A 170 1.89 6.84 4.40
N VAL A 171 2.32 8.00 4.87
CA VAL A 171 3.69 8.27 5.26
C VAL A 171 3.72 8.41 6.77
N ASP A 172 4.54 7.64 7.44
CA ASP A 172 4.69 7.62 8.90
C ASP A 172 5.97 8.32 9.33
N LEU A 173 5.86 9.17 10.33
CA LEU A 173 6.98 9.83 10.99
C LEU A 173 7.35 9.06 12.26
N TRP A 174 8.61 8.64 12.34
CA TRP A 174 9.17 7.92 13.48
C TRP A 174 10.20 8.77 14.20
N GLY A 175 10.08 8.86 15.52
CA GLY A 175 11.03 9.47 16.44
C GLY A 175 12.08 8.46 16.87
N LEU A 176 13.34 8.85 16.73
CA LEU A 176 14.51 8.12 17.21
C LEU A 176 15.08 8.82 18.44
N GLN A 177 15.70 8.04 19.32
CA GLN A 177 16.43 8.51 20.50
C GLN A 177 17.85 7.92 20.49
N GLU A 178 18.80 8.60 21.13
CA GLU A 178 20.18 8.12 21.22
C GLU A 178 20.22 6.71 21.85
N GLY A 179 20.86 5.75 21.16
CA GLY A 179 20.90 4.34 21.57
C GLY A 179 19.78 3.47 20.97
N CYS A 180 18.83 4.06 20.25
CA CYS A 180 17.78 3.33 19.54
C CYS A 180 18.31 2.63 18.28
N THR A 181 17.73 1.47 17.93
CA THR A 181 18.03 0.78 16.68
C THR A 181 17.25 1.44 15.53
N GLU A 182 17.96 1.93 14.53
CA GLU A 182 17.37 2.55 13.34
C GLU A 182 16.45 1.58 12.57
N LEU A 183 15.37 2.12 12.00
CA LEU A 183 14.49 1.32 11.15
C LEU A 183 15.22 1.04 9.83
N SER A 184 15.24 -0.20 9.39
CA SER A 184 15.86 -0.55 8.11
C SER A 184 14.87 -1.25 7.21
N CYS A 185 14.88 -0.87 5.94
CA CYS A 185 14.16 -1.61 4.92
C CYS A 185 14.95 -2.90 4.64
N SER A 186 14.40 -4.06 5.01
CA SER A 186 15.01 -5.31 4.60
C SER A 186 14.80 -5.49 3.09
N GLN A 187 15.90 -5.59 2.32
CA GLN A 187 15.83 -5.91 0.89
C GLN A 187 15.27 -7.33 0.64
N ARG A 188 15.12 -8.13 1.69
CA ARG A 188 14.56 -9.47 1.66
C ARG A 188 13.09 -9.39 1.22
N GLY A 189 12.82 -9.76 -0.03
CA GLY A 189 11.47 -9.82 -0.61
C GLY A 189 11.13 -8.67 -1.56
N LEU A 190 11.97 -7.63 -1.65
CA LEU A 190 11.82 -6.59 -2.66
C LEU A 190 12.29 -7.13 -4.02
N MET A 191 11.38 -7.16 -5.00
CA MET A 191 11.77 -7.40 -6.37
C MET A 191 12.28 -6.11 -6.99
N VAL A 192 13.40 -6.18 -7.70
CA VAL A 192 14.07 -5.01 -8.27
C VAL A 192 14.32 -5.27 -9.75
N THR A 193 14.19 -4.24 -10.60
CA THR A 193 14.57 -4.32 -12.01
C THR A 193 16.09 -4.49 -12.17
N GLY A 194 16.58 -4.84 -13.36
CA GLY A 194 18.02 -4.87 -13.65
C GLY A 194 18.72 -3.51 -13.48
N GLU A 195 17.96 -2.43 -13.39
CA GLU A 195 18.42 -1.05 -13.23
C GLU A 195 18.41 -0.59 -11.76
N GLY A 196 17.82 -1.37 -10.84
CA GLY A 196 17.76 -1.01 -9.40
C GLY A 196 16.41 -0.45 -8.93
N HIS A 197 15.38 -0.41 -9.77
CA HIS A 197 14.06 0.15 -9.41
C HIS A 197 13.17 -0.87 -8.72
N ILE A 198 12.41 -0.43 -7.71
CA ILE A 198 11.55 -1.31 -6.92
C ILE A 198 10.32 -1.70 -7.75
N LEU A 199 10.10 -2.99 -7.94
CA LEU A 199 8.94 -3.49 -8.67
C LEU A 199 7.70 -3.46 -7.79
N VAL A 200 6.61 -2.94 -8.36
CA VAL A 200 5.26 -2.95 -7.79
C VAL A 200 4.32 -3.64 -8.77
N ASP A 201 3.15 -4.05 -8.27
CA ASP A 201 2.16 -4.79 -9.06
C ASP A 201 2.69 -6.16 -9.54
N THR A 202 3.35 -6.84 -8.61
CA THR A 202 4.05 -8.11 -8.84
C THR A 202 3.20 -9.33 -8.54
N LYS A 203 1.97 -9.16 -8.04
CA LYS A 203 1.06 -10.28 -7.70
C LYS A 203 0.77 -11.22 -8.88
N LYS A 204 0.96 -10.77 -10.13
CA LYS A 204 0.89 -11.62 -11.34
C LYS A 204 2.23 -12.27 -11.73
N ILE A 205 3.34 -11.81 -11.18
CA ILE A 205 4.71 -12.31 -11.43
C ILE A 205 5.08 -13.38 -10.39
N SER A 206 4.57 -13.29 -9.16
CA SER A 206 4.82 -14.27 -8.09
C SER A 206 4.24 -15.66 -8.41
N THR A 207 3.21 -15.76 -9.25
CA THR A 207 2.70 -17.03 -9.79
C THR A 207 3.66 -17.72 -10.77
N VAL A 208 4.78 -17.08 -11.15
CA VAL A 208 5.74 -17.62 -12.13
C VAL A 208 7.02 -18.17 -11.48
N LYS A 209 7.24 -17.98 -10.17
CA LYS A 209 8.49 -18.41 -9.49
C LYS A 209 8.52 -19.86 -8.97
N ASP A 210 7.49 -20.68 -9.21
CA ASP A 210 7.57 -22.14 -9.05
C ASP A 210 6.76 -22.88 -10.14
N PRO A 211 7.38 -23.26 -11.28
CA PRO A 211 6.68 -23.91 -12.38
C PRO A 211 6.38 -25.41 -12.17
N SER A 212 6.87 -26.04 -11.09
CA SER A 212 6.92 -27.51 -11.04
C SER A 212 5.89 -28.22 -10.16
N GLN A 213 4.98 -27.54 -9.46
CA GLN A 213 3.97 -28.26 -8.68
C GLN A 213 2.59 -27.61 -8.50
N ALA A 214 2.41 -26.30 -8.65
CA ALA A 214 1.10 -25.66 -8.39
C ALA A 214 0.27 -25.36 -9.66
N ALA A 215 0.90 -25.18 -10.82
CA ALA A 215 0.20 -24.82 -12.06
C ALA A 215 -0.59 -25.99 -12.70
N SER A 216 -0.24 -27.23 -12.37
CA SER A 216 -0.91 -28.43 -12.91
C SER A 216 -2.34 -28.57 -12.38
N ASP A 217 -2.62 -28.14 -11.15
CA ASP A 217 -3.90 -28.48 -10.49
C ASP A 217 -4.95 -27.36 -10.61
N GLN A 218 -4.53 -26.10 -10.79
CA GLN A 218 -5.46 -24.97 -10.93
C GLN A 218 -6.10 -24.87 -12.32
N ILE A 219 -5.37 -25.26 -13.38
CA ILE A 219 -5.89 -25.21 -14.76
C ILE A 219 -7.05 -26.21 -14.96
N PRO A 220 -6.94 -27.48 -14.50
CA PRO A 220 -8.06 -28.41 -14.50
C PRO A 220 -9.23 -27.95 -13.65
N GLU A 221 -8.98 -27.33 -12.49
CA GLU A 221 -10.04 -26.87 -11.59
C GLU A 221 -10.84 -25.70 -12.19
N LEU A 222 -10.16 -24.74 -12.83
CA LEU A 222 -10.81 -23.63 -13.53
C LEU A 222 -11.62 -24.11 -14.74
N TYR A 223 -11.08 -25.05 -15.52
CA TYR A 223 -11.83 -25.69 -16.62
C TYR A 223 -13.07 -26.42 -16.12
N LEU A 224 -12.96 -27.15 -15.00
CA LEU A 224 -14.08 -27.86 -14.40
C LEU A 224 -15.16 -26.90 -13.89
N LYS A 225 -14.78 -25.80 -13.25
CA LYS A 225 -15.71 -24.75 -12.80
C LYS A 225 -16.40 -24.07 -13.98
N LEU A 226 -15.68 -23.80 -15.07
CA LEU A 226 -16.22 -23.19 -16.28
C LEU A 226 -17.24 -24.12 -16.95
N LEU A 227 -16.92 -25.42 -17.07
CA LEU A 227 -17.85 -26.42 -17.60
C LEU A 227 -19.12 -26.54 -16.74
N LYS A 228 -18.98 -26.50 -15.41
CA LYS A 228 -20.12 -26.54 -14.49
C LYS A 228 -21.02 -25.31 -14.62
N LEU A 229 -20.43 -24.12 -14.73
CA LEU A 229 -21.17 -22.88 -14.98
C LEU A 229 -21.91 -22.93 -16.32
N GLU A 230 -21.29 -23.46 -17.37
CA GLU A 230 -21.93 -23.61 -18.68
C GLU A 230 -23.18 -24.51 -18.59
N GLN A 231 -23.07 -25.65 -17.89
CA GLN A 231 -24.21 -26.55 -17.64
C GLN A 231 -25.32 -25.87 -16.81
N GLU A 232 -24.98 -25.14 -15.76
CA GLU A 232 -25.96 -24.41 -14.93
C GLU A 232 -26.67 -23.33 -15.74
N THR A 233 -25.96 -22.59 -16.60
CA THR A 233 -26.58 -21.58 -17.47
C THR A 233 -27.53 -22.20 -18.49
N GLU A 234 -27.21 -23.38 -19.01
CA GLU A 234 -28.08 -24.07 -19.96
C GLU A 234 -29.35 -24.62 -19.27
N LEU A 235 -29.20 -25.15 -18.06
CA LEU A 235 -30.34 -25.55 -17.24
C LEU A 235 -31.27 -24.35 -16.97
N LEU A 236 -30.70 -23.20 -16.59
CA LEU A 236 -31.46 -21.97 -16.34
C LEU A 236 -32.18 -21.45 -17.60
N ARG A 237 -31.57 -21.60 -18.78
CA ARG A 237 -32.24 -21.28 -20.06
C ARG A 237 -33.42 -22.20 -20.32
N ASN A 238 -33.29 -23.49 -20.06
CA ASN A 238 -34.36 -24.47 -20.25
C ASN A 238 -35.51 -24.24 -19.27
N ILE A 239 -35.22 -23.98 -17.99
CA ILE A 239 -36.24 -23.61 -17.00
C ILE A 239 -36.97 -22.33 -17.41
N ASN A 240 -36.25 -21.30 -17.85
CA ASN A 240 -36.87 -20.06 -18.35
C ASN A 240 -37.78 -20.30 -19.56
N ARG A 241 -37.43 -21.22 -20.45
CA ARG A 241 -38.28 -21.58 -21.60
C ARG A 241 -39.58 -22.23 -21.14
N ALA A 242 -39.50 -23.24 -20.27
CA ALA A 242 -40.67 -23.91 -19.72
C ALA A 242 -41.59 -22.96 -18.95
N LEU A 243 -41.02 -22.09 -18.11
CA LEU A 243 -41.78 -21.06 -17.39
C LEU A 243 -42.48 -20.08 -18.33
N ARG A 244 -41.88 -19.74 -19.48
CA ARG A 244 -42.53 -18.89 -20.48
C ARG A 244 -43.71 -19.58 -21.16
N GLU A 245 -43.59 -20.88 -21.44
CA GLU A 245 -44.67 -21.70 -22.01
C GLU A 245 -45.83 -21.83 -21.02
N GLU A 246 -45.55 -22.16 -19.75
CA GLU A 246 -46.58 -22.20 -18.71
C GLU A 246 -47.25 -20.84 -18.51
N ASN A 247 -46.49 -19.75 -18.50
CA ASN A 247 -47.05 -18.40 -18.41
C ASN A 247 -47.98 -18.07 -19.59
N MET A 248 -47.68 -18.56 -20.80
CA MET A 248 -48.54 -18.39 -21.96
C MET A 248 -49.85 -19.16 -21.78
N LEU A 249 -49.78 -20.43 -21.37
CA LEU A 249 -50.94 -21.28 -21.11
C LEU A 249 -51.85 -20.71 -20.01
N LEU A 250 -51.25 -20.22 -18.92
CA LEU A 250 -51.98 -19.58 -17.82
C LEU A 250 -52.67 -18.30 -18.29
N LYS A 251 -52.00 -17.47 -19.10
CA LYS A 251 -52.60 -16.26 -19.69
C LYS A 251 -53.77 -16.59 -20.61
N GLU A 252 -53.64 -17.62 -21.44
CA GLU A 252 -54.75 -18.08 -22.30
C GLU A 252 -55.94 -18.61 -21.49
N SER A 253 -55.68 -19.36 -20.42
CA SER A 253 -56.73 -19.84 -19.51
C SER A 253 -57.44 -18.67 -18.83
N LEU A 254 -56.69 -17.69 -18.32
CA LEU A 254 -57.22 -16.46 -17.72
C LEU A 254 -58.09 -15.67 -18.72
N ALA A 255 -57.64 -15.52 -19.96
CA ALA A 255 -58.40 -14.84 -21.02
C ALA A 255 -59.72 -15.56 -21.33
N LYS A 256 -59.71 -16.90 -21.41
CA LYS A 256 -60.92 -17.72 -21.62
C LYS A 256 -61.91 -17.60 -20.47
N THR A 257 -61.43 -17.58 -19.22
CA THR A 257 -62.29 -17.37 -18.04
C THR A 257 -62.86 -15.95 -17.97
N ALA A 258 -62.11 -14.95 -18.43
CA ALA A 258 -62.57 -13.56 -18.49
C ALA A 258 -63.65 -13.35 -19.58
N SER A 259 -63.55 -14.04 -20.73
CA SER A 259 -64.58 -13.98 -21.78
C SER A 259 -65.88 -14.71 -21.41
N GLY A 260 -65.83 -15.68 -20.49
CA GLY A 260 -67.01 -16.44 -20.03
C GLY A 260 -67.85 -15.74 -18.96
N GLN A 261 -67.40 -14.60 -18.41
CA GLN A 261 -68.15 -13.80 -17.44
C GLN A 261 -68.94 -12.63 -18.05
N GLY A 262 -68.93 -12.49 -19.39
CA GLY A 262 -69.66 -11.43 -20.10
C GLY A 262 -71.07 -11.80 -20.61
N GLU A 263 -71.49 -13.06 -20.46
CA GLU A 263 -72.84 -13.51 -20.86
C GLU A 263 -73.59 -14.09 -19.65
N ARG A 264 -74.05 -13.21 -18.76
CA ARG A 264 -75.19 -13.47 -17.86
C ARG A 264 -75.99 -12.20 -17.63
#